data_AF-A0A1Z9J5F0-F1
#
_entry.id   AF-A0A1Z9J5F0-F1
#
_cell.length_a   1.000
_cell.length_b   1.000
_cell.length_c   1.000
_cell.angle_alpha   90.00
_cell.angle_beta   90.00
_cell.angle_gamma   90.00
#
_symmetry.space_group_name_H-M   'P 1'
#
loop_
_entity.id
_entity.type
_entity.pdbx_description
1 polymer ?
#
loop_
_entity_poly.entity_id
_entity_poly.type
_entity_poly.pdbx_seq_one_letter_code
_entity_poly.pdbx_strand_id
1 'polypeptide(L)'
;MGNRRIHLRPSEAAEQGWLNKGQLKAIGLMPGDETPVAGTVWQGQGWYAVFDPETCVPWQRLPGPAQKRRMECAERAKNLLAGDPVILDLETTGLGPSAEIVEIGAVDANGRVLMESLVCPVGAIELEATEVHGLSLEDVRTAPTWSELASDFASLIQDSPVVAYNVAFELRILKQTASLAGVESPVVGSSECVMDLFFALEWRAEAIRRLSVDLVGRCRCNVPCSFRAASQSPL
;
A
#
# COMPACT_ATOMS: atom_id res chain seq x y z
N MET A 1 59.52 -12.30 -27.81
CA MET A 1 58.32 -11.42 -27.84
C MET A 1 58.25 -10.70 -26.50
N GLY A 2 58.40 -9.37 -26.50
CA GLY A 2 58.43 -8.58 -25.26
C GLY A 2 57.08 -8.65 -24.53
N ASN A 3 57.13 -8.73 -23.21
CA ASN A 3 55.95 -8.79 -22.35
C ASN A 3 55.11 -7.52 -22.54
N ARG A 4 54.01 -7.61 -23.31
CA ARG A 4 53.16 -6.46 -23.62
C ARG A 4 52.38 -6.12 -22.36
N ARG A 5 52.60 -4.92 -21.84
CA ARG A 5 51.89 -4.43 -20.65
C ARG A 5 50.39 -4.40 -20.95
N ILE A 6 49.61 -5.11 -20.13
CA ILE A 6 48.14 -5.26 -20.31
C ILE A 6 47.39 -4.02 -19.85
N HIS A 7 47.87 -3.37 -18.78
CA HIS A 7 47.24 -2.19 -18.19
C HIS A 7 48.04 -0.91 -18.42
N LEU A 8 47.32 0.16 -18.66
CA LEU A 8 47.82 1.52 -18.76
C LEU A 8 48.19 2.07 -17.38
N ARG A 9 49.05 3.08 -17.38
CA ARG A 9 49.21 4.01 -16.26
C ARG A 9 48.08 5.05 -16.28
N PRO A 10 47.72 5.63 -15.13
CA PRO A 10 46.75 6.72 -15.09
C PRO A 10 47.07 7.89 -16.03
N SER A 11 48.36 8.23 -16.18
CA SER A 11 48.80 9.29 -17.10
C SER A 11 48.58 8.92 -18.57
N GLU A 12 48.84 7.66 -18.94
CA GLU A 12 48.66 7.16 -20.32
C GLU A 12 47.17 7.20 -20.73
N ALA A 13 46.25 6.89 -19.81
CA ALA A 13 44.81 7.04 -20.07
C ALA A 13 44.37 8.52 -20.14
N ALA A 14 44.93 9.38 -19.28
CA ALA A 14 44.61 10.80 -19.27
C ALA A 14 45.09 11.53 -20.54
N GLU A 15 46.25 11.16 -21.09
CA GLU A 15 46.76 11.68 -22.38
C GLU A 15 45.82 11.39 -23.55
N GLN A 16 45.12 10.24 -23.51
CA GLN A 16 44.09 9.87 -24.50
C GLN A 16 42.72 10.49 -24.21
N GLY A 17 42.58 11.25 -23.12
CA GLY A 17 41.28 11.79 -22.67
C GLY A 17 40.30 10.73 -22.16
N TRP A 18 40.75 9.49 -21.92
CA TRP A 18 39.88 8.40 -21.48
C TRP A 18 39.57 8.49 -19.99
N LEU A 19 38.31 8.28 -19.65
CA LEU A 19 37.78 8.50 -18.32
C LEU A 19 37.23 7.22 -17.71
N ASN A 20 37.36 7.07 -16.39
CA ASN A 20 36.67 6.02 -15.67
C ASN A 20 35.19 6.39 -15.42
N LYS A 21 34.39 5.41 -14.94
CA LYS A 21 32.95 5.63 -14.69
C LYS A 21 32.64 6.79 -13.73
N GLY A 22 33.50 7.04 -12.74
CA GLY A 22 33.32 8.14 -11.79
C GLY A 22 33.54 9.52 -12.44
N GLN A 23 34.58 9.63 -13.27
CA GLN A 23 34.89 10.85 -14.03
C GLN A 23 33.83 11.13 -15.09
N LEU A 24 33.36 10.10 -15.82
CA LEU A 24 32.27 10.22 -16.79
C LEU A 24 30.99 10.72 -16.11
N LYS A 25 30.64 10.14 -14.96
CA LYS A 25 29.46 10.55 -14.19
C LYS A 25 29.53 12.03 -13.79
N ALA A 26 30.71 12.54 -13.45
CA ALA A 26 30.90 13.93 -13.06
C ALA A 26 30.62 14.92 -14.22
N ILE A 27 30.75 14.47 -15.47
CA ILE A 27 30.43 15.26 -16.68
C ILE A 27 29.08 14.85 -17.30
N GLY A 28 28.26 14.09 -16.58
CA GLY A 28 26.93 13.69 -17.05
C GLY A 28 26.96 12.63 -18.16
N LEU A 29 27.99 11.79 -18.22
CA LEU A 29 28.11 10.66 -19.14
C LEU A 29 28.23 9.32 -18.41
N MET A 30 27.95 8.23 -19.11
CA MET A 30 28.16 6.86 -18.64
C MET A 30 28.39 5.92 -19.83
N PRO A 31 29.21 4.87 -19.72
CA PRO A 31 29.20 3.81 -20.74
C PRO A 31 27.82 3.15 -20.77
N GLY A 32 27.23 3.05 -21.96
CA GLY A 32 26.03 2.25 -22.22
C GLY A 32 26.36 0.77 -22.35
N ASP A 33 25.34 -0.05 -22.58
CA ASP A 33 25.49 -1.51 -22.65
C ASP A 33 26.42 -1.97 -23.79
N GLU A 34 26.48 -1.20 -24.88
CA GLU A 34 27.33 -1.47 -26.05
C GLU A 34 28.62 -0.63 -26.10
N THR A 35 28.87 0.26 -25.12
CA THR A 35 30.03 1.14 -25.15
C THR A 35 31.32 0.31 -24.98
N PRO A 36 32.26 0.35 -25.94
CA PRO A 36 33.49 -0.43 -25.85
C PRO A 36 34.40 0.10 -24.74
N VAL A 37 35.08 -0.81 -24.04
CA VAL A 37 36.15 -0.45 -23.12
C VAL A 37 37.35 0.02 -23.93
N ALA A 38 37.73 1.30 -23.79
CA ALA A 38 38.87 1.86 -24.51
C ALA A 38 40.21 1.33 -23.98
N GLY A 39 40.28 1.05 -22.67
CA GLY A 39 41.43 0.42 -22.05
C GLY A 39 41.22 0.08 -20.57
N THR A 40 42.26 -0.44 -19.93
CA THR A 40 42.27 -0.69 -18.49
C THR A 40 43.49 -0.04 -17.83
N VAL A 41 43.32 0.53 -16.65
CA VAL A 41 44.37 1.22 -15.88
C VAL A 41 44.66 0.47 -14.60
N TRP A 42 45.94 0.26 -14.26
CA TRP A 42 46.34 -0.36 -13.00
C TRP A 42 46.49 0.67 -11.87
N GLN A 43 45.97 0.37 -10.68
CA GLN A 43 45.97 1.24 -9.50
C GLN A 43 46.67 0.63 -8.27
N GLY A 44 47.65 -0.25 -8.49
CA GLY A 44 48.44 -0.86 -7.42
C GLY A 44 47.83 -2.14 -6.86
N GLN A 45 46.54 -2.12 -6.49
CA GLN A 45 45.83 -3.27 -5.91
C GLN A 45 44.78 -3.89 -6.86
N GLY A 46 44.72 -3.42 -8.10
CA GLY A 46 43.77 -3.89 -9.10
C GLY A 46 43.78 -2.99 -10.33
N TRP A 47 42.83 -3.21 -11.23
CA TRP A 47 42.65 -2.40 -12.43
C TRP A 47 41.20 -1.90 -12.54
N TYR A 48 41.00 -0.83 -13.31
CA TYR A 48 39.68 -0.33 -13.69
C TYR A 48 39.60 -0.03 -15.18
N ALA A 49 38.40 -0.12 -15.74
CA ALA A 49 38.14 0.23 -17.13
C ALA A 49 38.07 1.76 -17.33
N VAL A 50 38.61 2.22 -18.44
CA VAL A 50 38.47 3.59 -18.95
C VAL A 50 37.78 3.57 -20.31
N PHE A 51 37.04 4.62 -20.61
CA PHE A 51 36.21 4.75 -21.80
C PHE A 51 36.49 6.08 -22.47
N ASP A 52 36.30 6.12 -23.78
CA ASP A 52 36.29 7.34 -24.54
C ASP A 52 34.96 8.08 -24.31
N PRO A 53 34.96 9.32 -23.79
CA PRO A 53 33.74 10.10 -23.58
C PRO A 53 32.88 10.26 -24.84
N GLU A 54 33.48 10.28 -26.03
CA GLU A 54 32.74 10.42 -27.31
C GLU A 54 31.87 9.19 -27.61
N THR A 55 32.23 8.02 -27.07
CA THR A 55 31.49 6.76 -27.22
C THR A 55 30.48 6.52 -26.10
N CYS A 56 30.46 7.38 -25.09
CA CYS A 56 29.59 7.27 -23.93
C CYS A 56 28.24 7.94 -24.18
N VAL A 57 27.23 7.54 -23.42
CA VAL A 57 25.87 8.11 -23.52
C VAL A 57 25.61 9.09 -22.37
N PRO A 58 24.68 10.05 -22.54
CA PRO A 58 24.23 10.90 -21.45
C PRO A 58 23.78 10.07 -20.25
N TRP A 59 24.35 10.37 -19.08
CA TRP A 59 23.98 9.70 -17.84
C TRP A 59 22.60 10.16 -17.40
N GLN A 60 21.65 9.23 -17.46
CA GLN A 60 20.31 9.43 -16.91
C GLN A 60 20.13 8.56 -15.68
N ARG A 61 19.70 9.17 -14.58
CA ARG A 61 19.33 8.41 -13.38
C ARG A 61 17.94 7.83 -13.57
N LEU A 62 17.87 6.56 -13.97
CA LEU A 62 16.62 5.83 -14.00
C LEU A 62 16.18 5.41 -12.58
N PRO A 63 14.86 5.34 -12.33
CA PRO A 63 14.33 4.90 -11.05
C PRO A 63 14.68 3.43 -10.80
N GLY A 64 15.24 3.14 -9.63
CA GLY A 64 15.46 1.77 -9.19
C GLY A 64 14.15 1.02 -8.90
N PRO A 65 14.17 -0.30 -8.71
CA PRO A 65 12.96 -1.11 -8.50
C PRO A 65 12.04 -0.61 -7.37
N ALA A 66 12.61 -0.21 -6.23
CA ALA A 66 11.83 0.35 -5.12
C ALA A 66 11.15 1.68 -5.47
N GLN A 67 11.83 2.53 -6.26
CA GLN A 67 11.24 3.77 -6.74
C GLN A 67 10.11 3.52 -7.75
N LYS A 68 10.26 2.52 -8.62
CA LYS A 68 9.18 2.10 -9.55
C LYS A 68 7.93 1.63 -8.80
N ARG A 69 8.08 0.74 -7.81
CA ARG A 69 6.97 0.29 -6.96
C ARG A 69 6.25 1.45 -6.27
N ARG A 70 7.02 2.40 -5.71
CA ARG A 70 6.43 3.61 -5.10
C ARG A 70 5.61 4.43 -6.10
N MET A 71 6.12 4.61 -7.33
CA MET A 71 5.39 5.35 -8.37
C MET A 71 4.12 4.62 -8.79
N GLU A 72 4.17 3.30 -8.96
CA GLU A 72 3.00 2.47 -9.28
C GLU A 72 1.93 2.56 -8.18
N CYS A 73 2.32 2.46 -6.91
CA CYS A 73 1.38 2.57 -5.79
C CYS A 73 0.84 3.99 -5.60
N ALA A 74 1.64 5.02 -5.86
CA ALA A 74 1.16 6.40 -5.87
C ALA A 74 0.12 6.61 -6.98
N GLU A 75 0.33 6.02 -8.15
CA GLU A 75 -0.62 6.12 -9.25
C GLU A 75 -1.92 5.37 -8.96
N ARG A 76 -1.83 4.15 -8.40
CA ARG A 76 -3.00 3.42 -7.90
C ARG A 76 -3.79 4.24 -6.88
N ALA A 77 -3.11 4.84 -5.91
CA ALA A 77 -3.75 5.69 -4.90
C ALA A 77 -4.45 6.91 -5.51
N LYS A 78 -3.86 7.56 -6.52
CA LYS A 78 -4.54 8.66 -7.24
C LYS A 78 -5.78 8.19 -7.97
N ASN A 79 -5.70 7.06 -8.67
CA ASN A 79 -6.83 6.51 -9.42
C ASN A 79 -7.98 6.13 -8.47
N LEU A 80 -7.66 5.60 -7.29
CA LEU A 80 -8.66 5.33 -6.25
C LEU A 80 -9.35 6.61 -5.81
N LEU A 81 -8.60 7.65 -5.45
CA LEU A 81 -9.16 8.93 -5.01
C LEU A 81 -9.99 9.63 -6.09
N ALA A 82 -9.66 9.41 -7.37
CA ALA A 82 -10.42 9.94 -8.50
C ALA A 82 -11.73 9.17 -8.78
N GLY A 83 -11.88 7.97 -8.23
CA GLY A 83 -13.06 7.11 -8.41
C GLY A 83 -14.08 7.20 -7.28
N ASP A 84 -14.03 8.22 -6.42
CA ASP A 84 -14.93 8.40 -5.28
C ASP A 84 -15.07 7.12 -4.43
N PRO A 85 -13.98 6.68 -3.77
CA PRO A 85 -13.93 5.39 -3.11
C PRO A 85 -14.79 5.39 -1.84
N VAL A 86 -15.39 4.24 -1.56
CA VAL A 86 -16.02 3.94 -0.28
C VAL A 86 -14.98 3.28 0.60
N ILE A 87 -14.70 3.91 1.74
CA ILE A 87 -13.75 3.41 2.73
C ILE A 87 -14.55 2.67 3.78
N LEU A 88 -14.29 1.36 3.89
CA LEU A 88 -15.09 0.42 4.63
C LEU A 88 -14.33 -0.10 5.86
N ASP A 89 -15.03 -0.10 6.98
CA ASP A 89 -14.70 -0.80 8.22
C ASP A 89 -15.86 -1.70 8.60
N LEU A 90 -15.57 -2.92 9.05
CA LEU A 90 -16.58 -3.84 9.54
C LEU A 90 -16.12 -4.41 10.88
N GLU A 91 -16.96 -4.24 11.90
CA GLU A 91 -16.81 -5.04 13.13
C GLU A 91 -17.60 -6.33 12.99
N THR A 92 -17.09 -7.39 13.63
CA THR A 92 -17.59 -8.74 13.39
C THR A 92 -17.77 -9.52 14.67
N THR A 93 -18.62 -10.55 14.62
CA THR A 93 -18.80 -11.48 15.73
C THR A 93 -17.55 -12.28 16.08
N GLY A 94 -16.51 -12.28 15.24
CA GLY A 94 -15.29 -13.06 15.40
C GLY A 94 -14.46 -13.12 14.11
N LEU A 95 -13.42 -13.95 14.08
CA LEU A 95 -12.55 -14.08 12.89
C LEU A 95 -12.79 -15.35 12.06
N GLY A 96 -13.68 -16.21 12.55
CA GLY A 96 -13.89 -17.58 12.07
C GLY A 96 -14.76 -17.73 10.81
N PRO A 97 -15.05 -18.98 10.41
CA PRO A 97 -15.86 -19.30 9.23
C PRO A 97 -17.35 -18.94 9.40
N SER A 98 -17.81 -18.76 10.63
CA SER A 98 -19.18 -18.37 10.99
C SER A 98 -19.29 -16.90 11.44
N ALA A 99 -18.23 -16.11 11.24
CA ALA A 99 -18.25 -14.70 11.61
C ALA A 99 -19.24 -13.91 10.74
N GLU A 100 -19.92 -12.96 11.39
CA GLU A 100 -20.93 -12.09 10.81
C GLU A 100 -20.61 -10.64 11.13
N ILE A 101 -21.12 -9.71 10.33
CA ILE A 101 -21.03 -8.28 10.60
C ILE A 101 -21.89 -7.92 11.81
N VAL A 102 -21.35 -7.10 12.72
CA VAL A 102 -22.09 -6.47 13.84
C VAL A 102 -22.09 -4.95 13.78
N GLU A 103 -21.21 -4.35 12.98
CA GLU A 103 -21.19 -2.91 12.71
C GLU A 103 -20.67 -2.64 11.29
N ILE A 104 -21.24 -1.64 10.64
CA ILE A 104 -20.82 -1.13 9.33
C ILE A 104 -20.40 0.32 9.52
N GLY A 105 -19.14 0.62 9.18
CA GLY A 105 -18.64 1.98 9.00
C GLY A 105 -18.24 2.19 7.55
N ALA A 106 -18.87 3.15 6.88
CA ALA A 106 -18.52 3.51 5.50
C ALA A 106 -18.43 5.04 5.33
N VAL A 107 -17.31 5.51 4.79
CA VAL A 107 -17.06 6.94 4.55
C VAL A 107 -16.54 7.20 3.13
N ASP A 108 -16.70 8.43 2.63
CA ASP A 108 -16.04 8.87 1.40
C ASP A 108 -14.58 9.30 1.64
N ALA A 109 -13.84 9.61 0.56
CA ALA A 109 -12.46 10.08 0.64
C ALA A 109 -12.25 11.39 1.42
N ASN A 110 -13.32 12.14 1.72
CA ASN A 110 -13.30 13.34 2.53
C ASN A 110 -13.67 13.08 4.01
N GLY A 111 -13.96 11.83 4.36
CA GLY A 111 -14.40 11.42 5.70
C GLY A 111 -15.87 11.74 5.99
N ARG A 112 -16.71 11.96 4.97
CA ARG A 112 -18.17 12.06 5.16
C ARG A 112 -18.73 10.67 5.35
N VAL A 113 -19.56 10.50 6.38
CA VAL A 113 -20.27 9.26 6.65
C VAL A 113 -21.28 9.00 5.53
N LEU A 114 -21.13 7.85 4.89
CA LEU A 114 -22.05 7.33 3.89
C LEU A 114 -23.02 6.32 4.50
N MET A 115 -22.52 5.50 5.42
CA MET A 115 -23.31 4.56 6.21
C MET A 115 -22.64 4.31 7.57
N GLU A 116 -23.42 4.34 8.63
CA GLU A 116 -23.02 3.94 9.98
C GLU A 116 -24.21 3.19 10.58
N SER A 117 -24.03 1.90 10.86
CA SER A 117 -25.12 1.06 11.40
C SER A 117 -24.57 -0.10 12.22
N LEU A 118 -25.20 -0.34 13.36
CA LEU A 118 -25.13 -1.65 14.02
C LEU A 118 -25.90 -2.68 13.20
N VAL A 119 -25.53 -3.94 13.35
CA VAL A 119 -26.17 -5.08 12.69
C VAL A 119 -26.47 -6.15 13.74
N CYS A 120 -27.72 -6.60 13.80
CA CYS A 120 -28.08 -7.74 14.63
C CYS A 120 -27.59 -9.03 13.94
N PRO A 121 -26.62 -9.76 14.52
CA PRO A 121 -26.14 -11.01 13.95
C PRO A 121 -27.15 -12.14 14.18
N VAL A 122 -27.04 -13.23 13.41
CA VAL A 122 -27.81 -14.46 13.67
C VAL A 122 -27.16 -15.27 14.79
N GLY A 123 -25.81 -15.29 14.84
CA GLY A 123 -25.00 -16.01 15.81
C GLY A 123 -24.62 -15.21 17.06
N ALA A 124 -23.84 -15.85 17.93
CA ALA A 124 -23.26 -15.22 19.10
C ALA A 124 -22.02 -14.38 18.74
N ILE A 125 -21.77 -13.32 19.50
CA ILE A 125 -20.52 -12.55 19.46
C ILE A 125 -19.49 -13.28 20.32
N GLU A 126 -18.32 -13.59 19.75
CA GLU A 126 -17.19 -14.16 20.49
C GLU A 126 -16.69 -13.17 21.55
N LEU A 127 -16.25 -13.69 22.70
CA LEU A 127 -15.74 -12.84 23.78
C LEU A 127 -14.53 -12.02 23.33
N GLU A 128 -13.63 -12.62 22.56
CA GLU A 128 -12.45 -11.94 22.01
C GLU A 128 -12.82 -10.78 21.08
N ALA A 129 -13.89 -10.93 20.28
CA ALA A 129 -14.41 -9.85 19.44
C ALA A 129 -14.98 -8.71 20.32
N THR A 130 -15.78 -9.07 21.32
CA THR A 130 -16.32 -8.11 22.30
C THR A 130 -15.20 -7.35 23.02
N GLU A 131 -14.09 -8.00 23.37
CA GLU A 131 -12.92 -7.35 24.00
C GLU A 131 -12.22 -6.35 23.08
N VAL A 132 -12.32 -6.53 21.75
CA VAL A 132 -11.72 -5.65 20.74
C VAL A 132 -12.61 -4.44 20.47
N HIS A 133 -13.86 -4.65 20.06
CA HIS A 133 -14.74 -3.56 19.59
C HIS A 133 -15.75 -3.08 20.66
N GLY A 134 -15.93 -3.83 21.75
CA GLY A 134 -16.76 -3.42 22.88
C GLY A 134 -18.27 -3.63 22.70
N LEU A 135 -18.72 -4.34 21.66
CA LEU A 135 -20.15 -4.60 21.41
C LEU A 135 -20.54 -5.97 21.95
N SER A 136 -21.56 -5.99 22.78
CA SER A 136 -22.22 -7.22 23.22
C SER A 136 -23.46 -7.51 22.38
N LEU A 137 -23.99 -8.74 22.48
CA LEU A 137 -25.22 -9.10 21.79
C LEU A 137 -26.41 -8.22 22.24
N GLU A 138 -26.43 -7.75 23.48
CA GLU A 138 -27.50 -6.88 23.99
C GLU A 138 -27.47 -5.49 23.32
N ASP A 139 -26.29 -4.99 22.97
CA ASP A 139 -26.13 -3.69 22.31
C ASP A 139 -26.70 -3.69 20.88
N VAL A 140 -26.66 -4.86 20.21
CA VAL A 140 -27.06 -5.00 18.81
C VAL A 140 -28.40 -5.71 18.60
N ARG A 141 -29.04 -6.27 19.65
CA ARG A 141 -30.25 -7.11 19.45
C ARG A 141 -31.45 -6.39 18.85
N THR A 142 -31.52 -5.06 18.97
CA THR A 142 -32.59 -4.24 18.39
C THR A 142 -32.15 -3.52 17.13
N ALA A 143 -30.91 -3.74 16.68
CA ALA A 143 -30.41 -3.20 15.43
C ALA A 143 -31.04 -3.93 14.23
N PRO A 144 -31.02 -3.34 13.03
CA PRO A 144 -31.44 -4.02 11.83
C PRO A 144 -30.60 -5.28 11.57
N THR A 145 -31.22 -6.28 10.96
CA THR A 145 -30.54 -7.48 10.45
C THR A 145 -29.79 -7.16 9.15
N TRP A 146 -28.83 -8.00 8.77
CA TRP A 146 -28.15 -7.85 7.48
C TRP A 146 -29.13 -7.87 6.30
N SER A 147 -30.17 -8.70 6.35
CA SER A 147 -31.18 -8.76 5.28
C SER A 147 -31.92 -7.45 5.06
N GLU A 148 -32.09 -6.63 6.11
CA GLU A 148 -32.70 -5.30 6.03
C GLU A 148 -31.74 -4.26 5.44
N LEU A 149 -30.43 -4.43 5.63
CA LEU A 149 -29.40 -3.48 5.21
C LEU A 149 -28.73 -3.82 3.86
N ALA A 150 -28.78 -5.08 3.43
CA ALA A 150 -27.99 -5.59 2.31
C ALA A 150 -28.24 -4.83 0.99
N SER A 151 -29.49 -4.44 0.73
CA SER A 151 -29.85 -3.69 -0.48
C SER A 151 -29.26 -2.27 -0.49
N ASP A 152 -29.35 -1.57 0.64
CA ASP A 152 -28.81 -0.22 0.79
C ASP A 152 -27.29 -0.24 0.74
N PHE A 153 -26.66 -1.22 1.41
CA PHE A 153 -25.22 -1.42 1.36
C PHE A 153 -24.73 -1.76 -0.05
N ALA A 154 -25.42 -2.64 -0.79
CA ALA A 154 -25.05 -2.97 -2.16
C ALA A 154 -25.13 -1.74 -3.07
N SER A 155 -26.18 -0.92 -2.92
CA SER A 155 -26.34 0.33 -3.67
C SER A 155 -25.23 1.33 -3.37
N LEU A 156 -24.79 1.40 -2.11
CA LEU A 156 -23.69 2.27 -1.67
C LEU A 156 -22.37 1.96 -2.38
N ILE A 157 -22.04 0.69 -2.61
CA ILE A 157 -20.73 0.29 -3.14
C ILE A 157 -20.73 -0.06 -4.63
N GLN A 158 -21.88 -0.01 -5.30
CA GLN A 158 -22.05 -0.53 -6.66
C GLN A 158 -21.12 0.14 -7.68
N ASP A 159 -21.00 1.47 -7.62
CA ASP A 159 -20.26 2.27 -8.60
C ASP A 159 -18.95 2.87 -8.04
N SER A 160 -18.57 2.49 -6.81
CA SER A 160 -17.41 3.03 -6.11
C SER A 160 -16.37 1.94 -5.81
N PRO A 161 -15.06 2.24 -5.95
CA PRO A 161 -14.02 1.37 -5.43
C PRO A 161 -14.14 1.20 -3.91
N VAL A 162 -14.06 -0.04 -3.42
CA VAL A 162 -14.06 -0.31 -1.98
C VAL A 162 -12.62 -0.32 -1.48
N VAL A 163 -12.34 0.49 -0.46
CA VAL A 163 -11.03 0.55 0.19
C VAL A 163 -11.21 0.12 1.64
N ALA A 164 -10.40 -0.85 2.08
CA ALA A 164 -10.39 -1.28 3.48
C ALA A 164 -8.96 -1.54 3.94
N TYR A 165 -8.75 -1.57 5.26
CA TYR A 165 -7.42 -1.83 5.81
C TYR A 165 -6.90 -3.19 5.36
N ASN A 166 -7.75 -4.23 5.43
CA ASN A 166 -7.46 -5.58 5.01
C ASN A 166 -8.58 -6.15 4.12
N VAL A 167 -8.79 -5.58 2.94
CA VAL A 167 -10.00 -5.84 2.10
C VAL A 167 -10.35 -7.32 1.87
N ALA A 168 -9.38 -8.23 1.91
CA ALA A 168 -9.64 -9.66 1.84
C ALA A 168 -10.50 -10.19 3.01
N PHE A 169 -10.35 -9.60 4.19
CA PHE A 169 -11.18 -9.86 5.38
C PHE A 169 -12.60 -9.33 5.18
N GLU A 170 -12.78 -8.05 4.82
CA GLU A 170 -14.11 -7.47 4.65
C GLU A 170 -14.91 -8.19 3.55
N LEU A 171 -14.30 -8.50 2.41
CA LEU A 171 -14.95 -9.24 1.33
C LEU A 171 -15.39 -10.66 1.76
N ARG A 172 -14.57 -11.32 2.59
CA ARG A 172 -14.91 -12.64 3.12
C ARG A 172 -16.10 -12.56 4.07
N ILE A 173 -16.07 -11.60 5.00
CA ILE A 173 -17.12 -11.38 5.99
C ILE A 173 -18.45 -10.97 5.34
N LEU A 174 -18.44 -10.11 4.32
CA LEU A 174 -19.62 -9.75 3.53
C LEU A 174 -20.31 -10.98 2.95
N LYS A 175 -19.51 -11.87 2.33
CA LYS A 175 -20.02 -13.11 1.74
C LYS A 175 -20.58 -14.06 2.79
N GLN A 176 -19.90 -14.20 3.94
CA GLN A 176 -20.35 -15.05 5.05
C GLN A 176 -21.66 -14.55 5.63
N THR A 177 -21.74 -13.25 5.92
CA THR A 177 -22.93 -12.59 6.48
C THR A 177 -24.12 -12.71 5.54
N ALA A 178 -23.93 -12.44 4.25
CA ALA A 178 -24.99 -12.61 3.24
C ALA A 178 -25.49 -14.06 3.17
N SER A 179 -24.57 -15.03 3.18
CA SER A 179 -24.91 -16.46 3.16
C SER A 179 -25.70 -16.89 4.40
N LEU A 180 -25.36 -16.39 5.58
CA LEU A 180 -26.04 -16.72 6.84
C LEU A 180 -27.43 -16.06 6.93
N ALA A 181 -27.54 -14.84 6.40
CA ALA A 181 -28.79 -14.10 6.32
C ALA A 181 -29.74 -14.60 5.20
N GLY A 182 -29.26 -15.49 4.32
CA GLY A 182 -30.05 -16.04 3.21
C GLY A 182 -30.32 -15.04 2.09
N VAL A 183 -29.42 -14.07 1.90
CA VAL A 183 -29.50 -13.04 0.84
C VAL A 183 -28.31 -13.14 -0.10
N GLU A 184 -28.40 -12.50 -1.26
CA GLU A 184 -27.27 -12.42 -2.19
C GLU A 184 -26.14 -11.56 -1.61
N SER A 185 -24.89 -11.98 -1.83
CA SER A 185 -23.72 -11.19 -1.44
C SER A 185 -23.63 -9.95 -2.32
N PRO A 186 -23.35 -8.76 -1.74
CA PRO A 186 -23.03 -7.58 -2.52
C PRO A 186 -21.89 -7.84 -3.50
N VAL A 187 -22.03 -7.36 -4.73
CA VAL A 187 -20.99 -7.47 -5.76
C VAL A 187 -20.05 -6.29 -5.60
N VAL A 188 -18.79 -6.57 -5.23
CA VAL A 188 -17.75 -5.54 -5.16
C VAL A 188 -17.03 -5.49 -6.50
N GLY A 189 -17.12 -4.35 -7.19
CA GLY A 189 -16.53 -4.18 -8.51
C GLY A 189 -14.99 -4.11 -8.46
N SER A 190 -14.46 -3.04 -7.88
CA SER A 190 -13.03 -2.89 -7.63
C SER A 190 -12.76 -2.71 -6.15
N SER A 191 -11.65 -3.26 -5.67
CA SER A 191 -11.29 -3.19 -4.26
C SER A 191 -9.79 -3.05 -4.07
N GLU A 192 -9.39 -2.31 -3.04
CA GLU A 192 -8.00 -2.00 -2.77
C GLU A 192 -7.66 -2.09 -1.27
N CYS A 193 -6.50 -2.68 -1.00
CA CYS A 193 -6.00 -2.93 0.35
C CYS A 193 -5.06 -1.82 0.79
N VAL A 194 -5.37 -1.14 1.89
CA VAL A 194 -4.50 -0.06 2.40
C VAL A 194 -3.14 -0.60 2.83
N MET A 195 -3.06 -1.81 3.40
CA MET A 195 -1.78 -2.42 3.78
C MET A 195 -0.84 -2.58 2.58
N ASP A 196 -1.37 -3.02 1.43
CA ASP A 196 -0.58 -3.20 0.21
C ASP A 196 -0.08 -1.86 -0.35
N LEU A 197 -0.92 -0.82 -0.30
CA LEU A 197 -0.55 0.53 -0.70
C LEU A 197 0.50 1.14 0.24
N PHE A 198 0.35 0.93 1.55
CA PHE A 198 1.23 1.50 2.57
C PHE A 198 2.63 0.87 2.57
N PHE A 199 2.69 -0.47 2.47
CA PHE A 199 3.95 -1.20 2.39
C PHE A 199 4.80 -0.72 1.20
N ALA A 200 4.14 -0.35 0.10
CA ALA A 200 4.82 0.13 -1.08
C ALA A 200 5.24 1.60 -1.02
N LEU A 201 4.66 2.43 -0.14
CA LEU A 201 4.84 3.88 -0.14
C LEU A 201 5.78 4.46 0.92
N GLU A 202 6.37 3.66 1.82
CA GLU A 202 7.31 4.12 2.87
C GLU A 202 6.96 5.52 3.43
N TRP A 203 5.87 5.58 4.21
CA TRP A 203 5.62 6.60 5.24
C TRP A 203 5.74 8.08 4.85
N ARG A 204 5.13 8.55 3.73
CA ARG A 204 4.99 10.01 3.45
C ARG A 204 3.69 10.45 2.75
N ALA A 205 2.60 9.69 2.86
CA ALA A 205 1.30 10.12 2.32
C ALA A 205 0.35 10.50 3.46
N GLU A 206 0.24 11.80 3.75
CA GLU A 206 -0.76 12.41 4.65
C GLU A 206 -2.19 11.91 4.34
N ALA A 207 -2.47 11.59 3.07
CA ALA A 207 -3.75 11.07 2.59
C ALA A 207 -4.06 9.65 3.09
N ILE A 208 -3.08 8.75 3.13
CA ILE A 208 -3.28 7.38 3.66
C ILE A 208 -3.36 7.39 5.17
N ARG A 209 -2.63 8.31 5.83
CA ARG A 209 -2.76 8.54 7.27
C ARG A 209 -4.15 9.08 7.63
N ARG A 210 -4.76 9.94 6.81
CA ARG A 210 -6.16 10.36 7.01
C ARG A 210 -7.13 9.20 6.83
N LEU A 211 -6.94 8.36 5.80
CA LEU A 211 -7.73 7.15 5.60
C LEU A 211 -7.68 6.22 6.82
N SER A 212 -6.48 5.89 7.35
CA SER A 212 -6.37 4.98 8.49
C SER A 212 -6.73 5.60 9.85
N VAL A 213 -6.58 6.92 10.03
CA VAL A 213 -6.87 7.60 11.30
C VAL A 213 -8.33 8.03 11.38
N ASP A 214 -9.00 8.32 10.25
CA ASP A 214 -10.43 8.62 10.23
C ASP A 214 -11.30 7.33 10.24
N LEU A 215 -10.83 6.20 9.66
CA LEU A 215 -11.43 4.86 9.84
C LEU A 215 -11.56 4.48 11.33
N VAL A 216 -10.47 4.65 12.09
CA VAL A 216 -10.40 4.31 13.52
C VAL A 216 -10.97 5.41 14.44
N GLY A 217 -11.16 6.64 13.93
CA GLY A 217 -11.35 7.83 14.75
C GLY A 217 -12.74 8.47 14.74
N ARG A 218 -13.60 8.14 13.76
CA ARG A 218 -14.86 8.88 13.51
C ARG A 218 -16.16 8.08 13.58
N CYS A 219 -16.15 6.76 13.63
CA CYS A 219 -17.31 5.99 14.07
C CYS A 219 -17.45 6.20 15.59
N ARG A 220 -18.11 7.29 15.98
CA ARG A 220 -18.27 7.74 17.37
C ARG A 220 -19.72 7.52 17.78
N CYS A 221 -20.06 6.27 18.10
CA CYS A 221 -21.12 6.00 19.04
C CYS A 221 -20.70 6.52 20.44
N ASN A 222 -21.64 7.09 21.18
CA ASN A 222 -21.44 7.80 22.45
C ASN A 222 -21.20 6.84 23.64
N VAL A 223 -20.49 5.73 23.41
CA VAL A 223 -20.07 4.73 24.39
C VAL A 223 -18.54 4.86 24.54
N PRO A 224 -17.97 4.90 25.75
CA PRO A 224 -16.54 5.10 25.92
C PRO A 224 -15.77 3.83 25.48
N CYS A 225 -15.47 3.69 24.19
CA CYS A 225 -14.55 2.67 23.68
C CYS A 225 -13.12 3.02 24.14
N SER A 226 -12.66 2.28 25.14
CA SER A 226 -11.31 2.33 25.65
C SER A 226 -10.34 1.56 24.75
N PHE A 227 -10.03 2.09 23.57
CA PHE A 227 -8.77 1.76 22.89
C PHE A 227 -7.85 2.98 22.97
N ARG A 228 -7.22 3.15 24.14
CA ARG A 228 -5.96 3.90 24.20
C ARG A 228 -5.00 3.16 23.30
N ALA A 229 -4.56 3.80 22.23
CA ALA A 229 -3.30 3.45 21.59
C ALA A 229 -2.29 3.19 22.71
N ALA A 230 -1.84 1.94 22.84
CA ALA A 230 -0.72 1.61 23.68
C ALA A 230 0.40 2.57 23.28
N SER A 231 0.81 3.36 24.26
CA SER A 231 1.96 4.23 24.22
C SER A 231 3.16 3.45 23.68
N GLN A 232 3.53 3.68 22.42
CA GLN A 232 4.95 3.69 22.07
C GLN A 232 5.49 5.05 22.51
N SER A 233 5.80 5.15 23.81
CA SER A 233 6.71 6.17 24.31
C SER A 233 8.10 5.88 23.75
N PRO A 234 8.82 6.88 23.21
CA PRO A 234 10.26 6.74 22.98
C PRO A 234 10.98 6.79 24.32
N LEU A 235 11.86 5.82 24.56
CA LEU A 235 13.13 6.04 25.22
C LEU A 235 14.21 6.16 24.15
#